data_AF-A0A2P5K270-F1
#
_entry.id   AF-A0A2P5K270-F1
#
_cell.length_a   1.000
_cell.length_b   1.000
_cell.length_c   1.000
_cell.angle_alpha   90.00
_cell.angle_beta   90.00
_cell.angle_gamma   90.00
#
_symmetry.space_group_name_H-M   'P 1'
#
loop_
_entity.id
_entity.type
_entity.pdbx_description
1 polymer ?
#
loop_
_entity_poly.entity_id
_entity_poly.type
_entity_poly.pdbx_seq_one_letter_code
_entity_poly.pdbx_strand_id
1 'polypeptide(L)'
;MPGGASFDPATQTFSWTPENGQEGSYQIHFEVTDGSLADAEDVTITVVKTYPPYDVNEDGVVDILDITLVIEKYGTITTEPYPRYDVNADGIVDNMDLDIVASHYGETTI
;
A
#
# COMPACT_ATOMS: atom_id res chain seq x y z
N MET A 1 7.61 7.02 -19.29
CA MET A 1 7.97 6.72 -17.89
C MET A 1 6.80 7.14 -16.99
N PRO A 2 6.60 6.50 -15.82
CA PRO A 2 5.59 6.94 -14.85
C PRO A 2 5.79 8.41 -14.45
N GLY A 3 4.72 9.10 -14.05
CA GLY A 3 4.83 10.48 -13.55
C GLY A 3 5.69 10.52 -12.29
N GLY A 4 6.63 11.47 -12.19
CA GLY A 4 7.56 11.58 -11.05
C GLY A 4 8.72 10.59 -11.07
N ALA A 5 8.74 9.63 -12.00
CA ALA A 5 9.90 8.76 -12.19
C ALA A 5 11.03 9.50 -12.91
N SER A 6 12.28 9.17 -12.56
CA SER A 6 13.48 9.73 -13.18
C SER A 6 14.54 8.66 -13.44
N PHE A 7 15.38 8.90 -14.44
CA PHE A 7 16.56 8.08 -14.70
C PHE A 7 17.78 8.99 -14.79
N ASP A 8 18.77 8.74 -13.95
CA ASP A 8 20.05 9.45 -13.98
C ASP A 8 21.05 8.66 -14.86
N PRO A 9 21.42 9.17 -16.06
CA PRO A 9 22.35 8.48 -16.94
C PRO A 9 23.80 8.47 -16.43
N ALA A 10 24.18 9.36 -15.51
CA ALA A 10 25.53 9.39 -14.94
C ALA A 10 25.72 8.26 -13.92
N THR A 11 24.66 7.94 -13.16
CA THR A 11 24.66 6.88 -12.14
C THR A 11 23.92 5.62 -12.56
N GLN A 12 23.30 5.62 -13.75
CA GLN A 12 22.44 4.55 -14.28
C GLN A 12 21.33 4.13 -13.31
N THR A 13 20.79 5.09 -12.56
CA THR A 13 19.80 4.83 -11.51
C THR A 13 18.42 5.30 -11.94
N PHE A 14 17.47 4.38 -11.94
CA PHE A 14 16.05 4.70 -12.00
C PHE A 14 15.51 4.94 -10.58
N SER A 15 14.74 6.00 -10.39
CA SER A 15 14.08 6.30 -9.13
C SER A 15 12.63 6.71 -9.38
N TRP A 16 11.74 6.24 -8.50
CA TRP A 16 10.33 6.60 -8.55
C TRP A 16 9.71 6.45 -7.16
N THR A 17 9.00 7.49 -6.73
CA THR A 17 8.13 7.45 -5.57
C THR A 17 6.72 7.68 -6.09
N PRO A 18 5.86 6.64 -6.16
CA PRO A 18 4.50 6.80 -6.65
C PRO A 18 3.70 7.79 -5.79
N GLU A 19 2.89 8.60 -6.44
CA GLU A 19 1.89 9.47 -5.80
C GLU A 19 0.53 8.76 -5.76
N ASN A 20 -0.38 9.25 -4.90
CA ASN A 20 -1.76 8.78 -4.88
C ASN A 20 -2.41 8.90 -6.27
N GLY A 21 -3.17 7.87 -6.68
CA GLY A 21 -3.76 7.80 -8.01
C GLY A 21 -2.83 7.23 -9.09
N GLN A 22 -1.58 6.85 -8.74
CA GLN A 22 -0.67 6.17 -9.65
C GLN A 22 -0.73 4.64 -9.53
N GLU A 23 -1.73 4.08 -8.89
CA GLU A 23 -1.93 2.63 -8.84
C GLU A 23 -2.12 2.06 -10.25
N GLY A 24 -1.52 0.89 -10.49
CA GLY A 24 -1.53 0.26 -11.81
C GLY A 24 -0.25 -0.49 -12.10
N SER A 25 -0.20 -1.04 -13.31
CA SER A 25 0.95 -1.77 -13.83
C SER A 25 1.70 -0.93 -14.86
N TYR A 26 3.00 -0.80 -14.68
CA TYR A 26 3.89 -0.01 -15.51
C TYR A 26 4.99 -0.91 -16.06
N GLN A 27 5.04 -1.03 -17.39
CA GLN A 27 6.16 -1.68 -18.05
C GLN A 27 7.25 -0.63 -18.31
N ILE A 28 8.44 -0.87 -17.76
CA ILE A 28 9.60 -0.01 -17.92
C ILE A 28 10.66 -0.78 -18.70
N HIS A 29 11.02 -0.25 -19.85
CA HIS A 29 12.05 -0.78 -20.72
C HIS A 29 13.42 -0.21 -20.32
N PHE A 30 14.37 -1.08 -20.02
CA PHE A 30 15.77 -0.73 -19.79
C PHE A 30 16.61 -1.31 -20.91
N GLU A 31 17.39 -0.45 -21.58
CA GLU A 31 18.28 -0.86 -22.68
C GLU A 31 19.67 -0.27 -22.45
N VAL A 32 20.70 -1.06 -22.77
CA VAL A 32 22.09 -0.64 -22.82
C VAL A 32 22.69 -1.01 -24.16
N THR A 33 23.50 -0.12 -24.74
CA THR A 33 24.19 -0.37 -26.02
C THR A 33 25.62 0.17 -26.00
N ASP A 34 26.52 -0.53 -26.71
CA ASP A 34 27.88 -0.06 -27.01
C ASP A 34 27.98 0.62 -28.39
N GLY A 35 26.84 0.87 -29.05
CA GLY A 35 26.75 1.42 -30.41
C GLY A 35 26.85 0.36 -31.51
N SER A 36 27.11 -0.91 -31.17
CA SER A 36 27.12 -2.04 -32.10
C SER A 36 26.05 -3.06 -31.77
N LEU A 37 25.96 -3.46 -30.49
CA LEU A 37 24.97 -4.38 -29.96
C LEU A 37 24.18 -3.69 -28.84
N ALA A 38 22.97 -4.15 -28.60
CA ALA A 38 22.13 -3.72 -27.50
C ALA A 38 21.65 -4.94 -26.71
N ASP A 39 21.49 -4.75 -25.41
CA ASP A 39 20.82 -5.68 -24.51
C ASP A 39 19.72 -4.92 -23.78
N ALA A 40 18.57 -5.56 -23.59
CA ALA A 40 17.39 -4.89 -23.06
C ALA A 40 16.50 -5.82 -22.24
N GLU A 41 15.82 -5.24 -21.26
CA GLU A 41 14.89 -5.93 -20.36
C GLU A 41 13.64 -5.08 -20.12
N ASP A 42 12.47 -5.70 -20.20
CA ASP A 42 11.19 -5.09 -19.84
C ASP A 42 10.80 -5.48 -18.40
N VAL A 43 10.83 -4.51 -17.49
CA VAL A 43 10.46 -4.70 -16.08
C VAL A 43 9.04 -4.23 -15.85
N THR A 44 8.20 -5.11 -15.30
CA THR A 44 6.84 -4.74 -14.88
C THR A 44 6.85 -4.33 -13.40
N ILE A 45 6.45 -3.10 -13.11
CA ILE A 45 6.26 -2.57 -11.77
C ILE A 45 4.77 -2.38 -11.51
N THR A 46 4.25 -3.04 -10.47
CA THR A 46 2.86 -2.86 -10.03
C THR A 46 2.83 -1.97 -8.80
N VAL A 47 2.16 -0.82 -8.91
CA VAL A 47 1.82 0.04 -7.78
C VAL A 47 0.44 -0.34 -7.28
N VAL A 48 0.34 -0.63 -5.99
CA VAL A 48 -0.91 -0.97 -5.31
C VAL A 48 -1.31 0.14 -4.36
N LYS A 49 -2.61 0.34 -4.20
CA LYS A 49 -3.13 1.23 -3.16
C LYS A 49 -2.90 0.59 -1.82
N THR A 50 -2.47 1.38 -0.85
CA THR A 50 -2.31 0.95 0.54
C THR A 50 -3.15 1.84 1.42
N TYR A 51 -3.91 1.23 2.33
CA TYR A 51 -4.71 1.93 3.33
C TYR A 51 -4.12 1.70 4.72
N PRO A 52 -4.11 2.72 5.59
CA PRO A 52 -3.65 2.55 6.96
C PRO A 52 -4.50 1.50 7.67
N PRO A 53 -3.95 0.75 8.64
CA PRO A 53 -4.67 -0.37 9.28
C PRO A 53 -6.05 -0.02 9.87
N TYR A 54 -6.23 1.23 10.29
CA TYR A 54 -7.48 1.73 10.88
C TYR A 54 -8.60 2.03 9.88
N ASP A 55 -8.30 2.10 8.58
CA ASP A 55 -9.29 2.00 7.51
C ASP A 55 -9.43 0.52 7.17
N VAL A 56 -10.32 -0.14 7.92
CA VAL A 56 -10.41 -1.59 7.98
C VAL A 56 -11.08 -2.12 6.70
N ASN A 57 -12.02 -1.36 6.12
CA ASN A 57 -12.75 -1.74 4.92
C ASN A 57 -12.07 -1.28 3.60
N GLU A 58 -11.01 -0.48 3.68
CA GLU A 58 -10.22 0.06 2.56
C GLU A 58 -11.01 0.98 1.62
N ASP A 59 -12.01 1.71 2.14
CA ASP A 59 -12.86 2.58 1.34
C ASP A 59 -12.34 4.01 1.21
N GLY A 60 -11.29 4.37 1.96
CA GLY A 60 -10.67 5.69 1.89
C GLY A 60 -11.15 6.67 2.96
N VAL A 61 -12.03 6.26 3.86
CA VAL A 61 -12.45 7.04 5.03
C VAL A 61 -12.48 6.14 6.25
N VAL A 62 -12.27 6.74 7.43
CA VAL A 62 -12.43 6.02 8.70
C VAL A 62 -13.79 6.35 9.26
N ASP A 63 -14.70 5.39 9.28
CA ASP A 63 -16.08 5.61 9.70
C ASP A 63 -16.66 4.48 10.57
N ILE A 64 -17.99 4.46 10.69
CA ILE A 64 -18.67 3.49 11.55
C ILE A 64 -18.59 2.07 10.98
N LEU A 65 -18.39 1.91 9.68
CA LEU A 65 -18.22 0.62 9.02
C LEU A 65 -16.90 -0.03 9.44
N ASP A 66 -15.82 0.73 9.57
CA ASP A 66 -14.54 0.21 10.08
C ASP A 66 -14.66 -0.28 11.53
N ILE A 67 -15.27 0.54 12.38
CA ILE A 67 -15.53 0.17 13.78
C ILE A 67 -16.40 -1.08 13.84
N THR A 68 -17.43 -1.16 12.99
CA THR A 68 -18.34 -2.32 12.95
C THR A 68 -17.58 -3.59 12.60
N LEU A 69 -16.64 -3.55 11.65
CA LEU A 69 -15.82 -4.71 11.29
C LEU A 69 -14.97 -5.23 12.45
N VAL A 70 -14.40 -4.35 13.27
CA VAL A 70 -13.65 -4.76 14.47
C VAL A 70 -14.60 -5.36 15.52
N ILE A 71 -15.73 -4.71 15.80
CA ILE A 71 -16.73 -5.20 16.77
C ILE A 71 -17.27 -6.58 16.36
N GLU A 72 -17.55 -6.80 15.08
CA GLU A 72 -18.01 -8.10 14.56
C GLU A 72 -17.02 -9.24 14.80
N LYS A 73 -15.74 -8.92 15.02
CA LYS A 73 -14.65 -9.87 15.24
C LYS A 73 -14.12 -9.85 16.67
N TYR A 74 -14.75 -9.11 17.57
CA TYR A 74 -14.30 -8.92 18.94
C TYR A 74 -14.11 -10.26 19.69
N GLY A 75 -12.97 -10.41 20.34
CA GLY A 75 -12.56 -11.61 21.08
C GLY A 75 -12.02 -12.75 20.21
N THR A 76 -11.88 -12.56 18.89
CA THR A 76 -11.22 -13.55 18.03
C THR A 76 -9.71 -13.53 18.26
N ILE A 77 -9.11 -14.72 18.24
CA ILE A 77 -7.65 -14.88 18.20
C ILE A 77 -7.24 -14.95 16.73
N THR A 78 -6.23 -14.18 16.37
CA THR A 78 -5.73 -13.99 15.01
C THR A 78 -4.27 -14.45 14.91
N THR A 79 -3.79 -14.62 13.69
CA THR A 79 -2.42 -15.07 13.40
C THR A 79 -1.91 -14.39 12.14
N GLU A 80 -0.59 -14.31 11.98
CA GLU A 80 0.03 -13.76 10.78
C GLU A 80 -0.37 -14.50 9.48
N PRO A 81 -0.61 -13.77 8.37
CA PRO A 81 -0.72 -12.32 8.31
C PRO A 81 -2.00 -11.86 9.02
N TYR A 82 -1.85 -10.92 9.96
CA TYR A 82 -2.97 -10.47 10.78
C TYR A 82 -4.05 -9.85 9.90
N PRO A 83 -5.33 -10.18 10.13
CA PRO A 83 -6.42 -9.60 9.39
C PRO A 83 -6.59 -8.12 9.75
N ARG A 84 -7.11 -7.29 8.84
CA ARG A 84 -7.24 -5.83 9.06
C ARG A 84 -8.03 -5.44 10.30
N TYR A 85 -8.95 -6.29 10.75
CA TYR A 85 -9.76 -6.04 11.95
C TYR A 85 -8.99 -6.29 13.27
N ASP A 86 -7.80 -6.89 13.20
CA ASP A 86 -6.79 -6.89 14.26
C ASP A 86 -5.77 -5.80 13.89
N VAL A 87 -6.10 -4.59 14.32
CA VAL A 87 -5.55 -3.33 13.84
C VAL A 87 -4.17 -3.09 14.44
N ASN A 88 -3.96 -3.53 15.68
CA ASN A 88 -2.67 -3.44 16.37
C ASN A 88 -1.75 -4.65 16.09
N ALA A 89 -2.27 -5.70 15.44
CA ALA A 89 -1.57 -6.92 15.06
C ALA A 89 -0.98 -7.70 16.25
N ASP A 90 -1.69 -7.72 17.39
CA ASP A 90 -1.23 -8.39 18.61
C ASP A 90 -1.71 -9.84 18.75
N GLY A 91 -2.58 -10.30 17.85
CA GLY A 91 -3.11 -11.66 17.86
C GLY A 91 -4.45 -11.82 18.56
N ILE A 92 -5.06 -10.74 19.06
CA ILE A 92 -6.42 -10.76 19.59
C ILE A 92 -7.18 -9.50 19.19
N VAL A 93 -8.43 -9.67 18.75
CA VAL A 93 -9.29 -8.52 18.48
C VAL A 93 -9.93 -8.05 19.78
N ASP A 94 -9.57 -6.86 20.25
CA ASP A 94 -10.09 -6.32 21.51
C ASP A 94 -10.35 -4.80 21.49
N ASN A 95 -10.44 -4.18 22.68
CA ASN A 95 -10.70 -2.74 22.79
C ASN A 95 -9.53 -1.89 22.27
N MET A 96 -8.30 -2.42 22.23
CA MET A 96 -7.15 -1.71 21.70
C MET A 96 -7.30 -1.50 20.18
N ASP A 97 -7.85 -2.47 19.46
CA ASP A 97 -8.16 -2.32 18.03
C ASP A 97 -9.26 -1.28 17.81
N LEU A 98 -10.33 -1.36 18.61
CA LEU A 98 -11.42 -0.41 18.57
C LEU A 98 -10.97 1.01 18.86
N ASP A 99 -10.12 1.19 19.88
CA ASP A 99 -9.58 2.49 20.27
C ASP A 99 -8.72 3.08 19.15
N ILE A 100 -7.96 2.26 18.43
CA ILE A 100 -7.19 2.72 17.27
C ILE A 100 -8.12 3.24 16.17
N VAL A 101 -9.11 2.45 15.72
CA VAL A 101 -10.04 2.91 14.68
C VAL A 101 -10.81 4.16 15.12
N ALA A 102 -11.33 4.16 16.35
CA ALA A 102 -12.08 5.28 16.89
C ALA A 102 -11.25 6.57 17.02
N SER A 103 -9.95 6.46 17.30
CA SER A 103 -9.06 7.62 17.39
C SER A 103 -8.85 8.35 16.05
N HIS A 104 -9.08 7.65 14.93
CA HIS A 104 -8.96 8.17 13.57
C HIS A 104 -10.33 8.47 12.92
N TYR A 105 -11.44 8.39 13.67
CA TYR A 105 -12.78 8.54 13.11
C TYR A 105 -12.99 9.88 12.37
N GLY A 106 -13.46 9.81 11.14
CA GLY A 106 -13.67 10.94 10.24
C GLY A 106 -12.46 11.34 9.41
N GLU A 107 -11.33 10.64 9.53
CA GLU A 107 -10.17 10.86 8.67
C GLU A 107 -10.42 10.35 7.24
N THR A 108 -9.78 11.00 6.28
CA THR A 108 -9.68 10.53 4.89
C THR A 108 -8.29 9.90 4.71
N THR A 109 -8.26 8.70 4.15
CA THR A 109 -7.07 7.84 4.05
C THR A 109 -6.61 7.65 2.60
N ILE A 110 -7.20 8.42 1.68
CA ILE A 110 -6.81 8.53 0.26
C ILE A 110 -5.96 9.76 0.01
#